data_AF-A0A2V8I2Z0-F1
#
_entry.id   AF-A0A2V8I2Z0-F1
#
_cell.length_a   1.000
_cell.length_b   1.000
_cell.length_c   1.000
_cell.angle_alpha   90.00
_cell.angle_beta   90.00
_cell.angle_gamma   90.00
#
_symmetry.space_group_name_H-M   'P 1'
#
loop_
_entity.id
_entity.type
_entity.pdbx_description
1 polymer ?
#
loop_
_entity_poly.entity_id
_entity_poly.type
_entity_poly.pdbx_seq_one_letter_code
_entity_poly.pdbx_strand_id
1 'polypeptide(L)'
;HKINPPSLKAIWESRALIKRALFTRPAKVRSAQCQEIVETPNLSQFPILKCWPGDAGRFITYGMVISHDPISKARNLGLYRLQVFGNDTTGMHWQSMKGGRVHYLNAEEQGKSLEVAVVIGADPILMMAAILPLPEDADEIAFAGFLRGRSIPMVYAKSVDMMVPANAEIVLEGIVPAGERRMEGPFGDHFGHYSEAAEFPVMHIRQVTRRRNAIYAGTVVGKPPQEDKYLGEAAGEMIGPLIQLINPNIINLHAFAGAGFHNLLVVSLKERHPQERLKTAMSLLGTGQLSLTKVLIMVGPHQATGHFGAVLQDMWHRFDPEDHMWLLPVAPLDTLDFTSLKMHVGSKLIIDAAGHIINEAEPPVDIDPRPYDQRIEKCKLLDGGFLVIVVQQQAREVLQSIIKADLGVRFVVAVSPDVVIDDQENLQWGIFTRFDPARDMVFSEQTFVGARPVYRGTVGIDATWKEGYPAPLVMDESIVKLVDRRWSEYWK
;
A
#
# COMPACT_ATOMS: atom_id res chain seq x y z
N HIS A 1 -1.39 -22.36 -27.45
CA HIS A 1 -1.71 -23.46 -26.51
C HIS A 1 -3.21 -23.70 -26.51
N LYS A 2 -3.66 -24.89 -26.95
CA LYS A 2 -5.05 -25.31 -26.73
C LYS A 2 -5.19 -25.61 -25.25
N ILE A 3 -5.96 -24.80 -24.53
CA ILE A 3 -6.37 -25.09 -23.15
C ILE A 3 -7.12 -26.42 -23.23
N ASN A 4 -6.60 -27.47 -22.59
CA ASN A 4 -7.31 -28.74 -22.51
C ASN A 4 -8.68 -28.47 -21.90
N PRO A 5 -9.79 -28.92 -22.51
CA PRO A 5 -11.10 -28.69 -21.95
C PRO A 5 -11.15 -29.28 -20.53
N PRO A 6 -11.71 -28.54 -19.55
CA PRO A 6 -11.74 -29.00 -18.17
C PRO A 6 -12.51 -30.33 -18.09
N SER A 7 -11.97 -31.28 -17.32
CA SER A 7 -12.63 -32.58 -17.13
C SER A 7 -13.99 -32.41 -16.46
N LEU A 8 -14.94 -33.32 -16.71
CA LEU A 8 -16.26 -33.30 -16.05
C LEU A 8 -16.14 -33.28 -14.52
N LYS A 9 -15.11 -33.92 -13.98
CA LYS A 9 -14.78 -33.90 -12.55
C LYS A 9 -14.37 -32.49 -12.09
N ALA A 10 -13.46 -31.83 -12.81
CA ALA A 10 -13.04 -30.46 -12.50
C ALA A 10 -14.19 -29.44 -12.60
N ILE A 11 -15.09 -29.61 -13.58
CA ILE A 11 -16.30 -28.78 -13.72
C ILE A 11 -17.23 -28.98 -12.53
N TRP A 12 -17.44 -30.24 -12.10
CA TRP A 12 -18.28 -30.56 -10.95
C TRP A 12 -17.68 -30.04 -9.64
N GLU A 13 -16.36 -30.16 -9.45
CA GLU A 13 -15.63 -29.58 -8.32
C GLU A 13 -15.72 -28.05 -8.31
N SER A 14 -15.72 -27.42 -9.49
CA SER A 14 -15.82 -25.97 -9.67
C SER A 14 -17.26 -25.43 -9.72
N ARG A 15 -18.29 -26.27 -9.52
CA ARG A 15 -19.71 -25.88 -9.68
C ARG A 15 -20.11 -24.65 -8.86
N ALA A 16 -19.54 -24.48 -7.66
CA ALA A 16 -19.78 -23.33 -6.81
C ALA A 16 -19.22 -22.04 -7.41
N LEU A 17 -18.01 -22.11 -7.98
CA LEU A 17 -17.37 -20.99 -8.68
C LEU A 17 -18.13 -20.62 -9.96
N ILE A 18 -18.57 -21.62 -10.73
CA ILE A 18 -19.39 -21.42 -11.93
C ILE A 18 -20.72 -20.75 -11.57
N LYS A 19 -21.38 -21.19 -10.49
CA LYS A 19 -22.61 -20.54 -10.00
C LYS A 19 -22.34 -19.09 -9.59
N ARG A 20 -21.20 -18.82 -8.95
CA ARG A 20 -20.78 -17.45 -8.59
C ARG A 20 -20.49 -16.58 -9.82
N ALA A 21 -19.98 -17.15 -10.90
CA ALA A 21 -19.72 -16.42 -12.14
C ALA A 21 -20.99 -15.81 -12.75
N LEU A 22 -22.17 -16.39 -12.50
CA LEU A 22 -23.45 -15.83 -12.93
C LEU A 22 -23.76 -14.46 -12.28
N PHE A 23 -23.17 -14.18 -11.12
CA PHE A 23 -23.39 -12.94 -10.37
C PHE A 23 -22.40 -11.83 -10.70
N THR A 24 -21.48 -12.06 -11.66
CA THR A 24 -20.56 -11.03 -12.18
C THR A 24 -21.30 -9.92 -12.93
N ARG A 25 -22.49 -10.20 -13.49
CA ARG A 25 -23.32 -9.19 -14.13
C ARG A 25 -24.08 -8.40 -13.07
N PRO A 26 -23.94 -7.06 -13.01
CA PRO A 26 -24.73 -6.23 -12.11
C PRO A 26 -26.23 -6.32 -12.42
N ALA A 27 -27.07 -6.23 -11.39
CA ALA A 27 -28.52 -6.26 -11.54
C ALA A 27 -29.05 -4.84 -11.70
N LYS A 28 -29.71 -4.53 -12.82
CA LYS A 28 -30.32 -3.22 -13.05
C LYS A 28 -31.65 -3.11 -12.32
N VAL A 29 -31.82 -2.07 -11.51
CA VAL A 29 -33.06 -1.77 -10.78
C VAL A 29 -33.67 -0.44 -11.22
N ARG A 30 -34.98 -0.26 -10.99
CA ARG A 30 -35.70 0.98 -11.34
C ARG A 30 -35.82 1.97 -10.18
N SER A 31 -35.88 1.46 -8.95
CA SER A 31 -35.91 2.25 -7.71
C SER A 31 -34.75 1.84 -6.81
N ALA A 32 -34.21 2.80 -6.08
CA ALA A 32 -33.00 2.64 -5.29
C ALA A 32 -33.07 3.44 -4.00
N GLN A 33 -32.53 2.89 -2.92
CA GLN A 33 -32.50 3.55 -1.62
C GLN A 33 -31.60 4.78 -1.65
N CYS A 34 -30.50 4.73 -2.41
CA CYS A 34 -29.59 5.86 -2.59
C CYS A 34 -30.24 7.08 -3.27
N GLN A 35 -31.48 6.97 -3.77
CA GLN A 35 -32.21 8.05 -4.45
C GLN A 35 -33.50 8.46 -3.73
N GLU A 36 -33.67 8.09 -2.46
CA GLU A 36 -34.81 8.51 -1.65
C GLU A 36 -34.87 10.04 -1.47
N ILE A 37 -33.70 10.68 -1.42
CA ILE A 37 -33.52 12.14 -1.40
C ILE A 37 -32.61 12.52 -2.56
N VAL A 38 -33.02 13.52 -3.33
CA VAL A 38 -32.29 14.10 -4.46
C VAL A 38 -32.22 15.59 -4.20
N GLU A 39 -31.02 16.11 -3.97
CA GLU A 39 -30.81 17.47 -3.49
C GLU A 39 -29.60 18.14 -4.15
N THR A 40 -29.61 19.48 -4.16
CA THR A 40 -28.48 20.28 -4.63
C THR A 40 -27.26 20.05 -3.72
N PRO A 41 -26.03 20.20 -4.23
CA PRO A 41 -24.82 19.93 -3.46
C PRO A 41 -24.71 20.81 -2.21
N ASN A 42 -24.53 20.16 -1.06
CA ASN A 42 -24.18 20.82 0.18
C ASN A 42 -23.34 19.87 1.06
N LEU A 43 -22.03 19.82 0.83
CA LEU A 43 -21.14 18.95 1.59
C LEU A 43 -21.08 19.27 3.08
N SER A 44 -21.35 20.53 3.49
CA SER A 44 -21.31 20.92 4.90
C SER A 44 -22.31 20.18 5.80
N GLN A 45 -23.34 19.54 5.22
CA GLN A 45 -24.32 18.75 5.97
C GLN A 45 -23.78 17.38 6.42
N PHE A 46 -22.70 16.89 5.79
CA PHE A 46 -22.14 15.57 6.08
C PHE A 46 -21.01 15.67 7.11
N PRO A 47 -20.83 14.65 7.97
CA PRO A 47 -19.78 14.63 9.00
C PRO A 47 -18.40 14.27 8.39
N ILE A 48 -17.96 15.05 7.40
CA ILE A 48 -16.70 14.83 6.70
C ILE A 48 -15.54 15.13 7.67
N LEU A 49 -14.60 14.20 7.74
CA LEU A 49 -13.55 14.18 8.74
C LEU A 49 -12.42 15.14 8.40
N LYS A 50 -11.86 15.80 9.41
CA LYS A 50 -10.47 16.26 9.39
C LYS A 50 -9.71 15.28 10.29
N CYS A 51 -8.85 14.45 9.70
CA CYS A 51 -8.30 13.27 10.37
C CYS A 51 -7.16 13.65 11.30
N TRP A 52 -6.23 14.48 10.82
CA TRP A 52 -5.05 14.90 11.57
C TRP A 52 -5.00 16.42 11.76
N PRO A 53 -4.33 16.92 12.82
CA PRO A 53 -4.27 18.36 13.11
C PRO A 53 -3.71 19.18 11.93
N GLY A 54 -2.66 18.69 11.30
CA GLY A 54 -1.99 19.29 10.15
C GLY A 54 -2.67 19.08 8.79
N ASP A 55 -3.78 18.35 8.69
CA ASP A 55 -4.49 18.22 7.42
C ASP A 55 -4.97 19.59 6.93
N ALA A 56 -4.86 19.84 5.62
CA ALA A 56 -5.25 21.11 5.01
C ALA A 56 -6.75 21.41 5.09
N GLY A 57 -7.58 20.41 5.37
CA GLY A 57 -9.02 20.55 5.43
C GLY A 57 -9.72 19.26 5.80
N ARG A 58 -10.99 19.19 5.41
CA ARG A 58 -11.82 18.00 5.56
C ARG A 58 -11.67 17.12 4.33
N PHE A 59 -11.62 15.81 4.51
CA PHE A 59 -11.45 14.82 3.47
C PHE A 59 -12.55 13.77 3.52
N ILE A 60 -13.11 13.46 2.35
CA ILE A 60 -13.86 12.22 2.18
C ILE A 60 -12.82 11.11 2.03
N THR A 61 -12.67 10.28 3.06
CA THR A 61 -11.60 9.28 3.14
C THR A 61 -11.99 7.91 2.58
N TYR A 62 -13.29 7.57 2.60
CA TYR A 62 -13.81 6.34 2.00
C TYR A 62 -14.70 6.62 0.78
N GLY A 63 -14.20 7.47 -0.13
CA GLY A 63 -14.91 7.84 -1.36
C GLY A 63 -14.63 6.86 -2.50
N MET A 64 -15.57 5.96 -2.80
CA MET A 64 -15.41 5.05 -3.94
C MET A 64 -15.84 5.76 -5.23
N VAL A 65 -14.89 6.06 -6.12
CA VAL A 65 -15.12 6.81 -7.34
C VAL A 65 -15.35 5.87 -8.50
N ILE A 66 -16.51 6.01 -9.14
CA ILE A 66 -16.88 5.37 -10.40
C ILE A 66 -16.56 6.34 -11.53
N SER A 67 -15.86 5.84 -12.54
CA SER A 67 -15.64 6.54 -13.81
C SER A 67 -15.68 5.56 -14.98
N HIS A 68 -15.89 6.08 -16.19
CA HIS A 68 -15.78 5.32 -17.42
C HIS A 68 -14.76 5.95 -18.34
N ASP A 69 -13.90 5.14 -18.94
CA ASP A 69 -12.95 5.62 -19.94
C ASP A 69 -13.73 6.24 -21.12
N PRO A 70 -13.45 7.51 -21.50
CA PRO A 70 -14.09 8.11 -22.66
C PRO A 70 -13.84 7.34 -23.96
N ILE A 71 -12.75 6.58 -24.05
CA ILE A 71 -12.34 5.80 -25.24
C ILE A 71 -12.94 4.38 -25.20
N SER A 72 -12.46 3.52 -24.29
CA SER A 72 -12.86 2.11 -24.25
C SER A 72 -14.24 1.86 -23.64
N LYS A 73 -14.81 2.85 -22.93
CA LYS A 73 -16.02 2.71 -22.10
C LYS A 73 -15.87 1.73 -20.94
N ALA A 74 -14.65 1.26 -20.66
CA ALA A 74 -14.36 0.45 -19.49
C ALA A 74 -14.70 1.21 -18.21
N ARG A 75 -15.25 0.49 -17.22
CA ARG A 75 -15.57 1.03 -15.90
C ARG A 75 -14.38 0.83 -14.96
N ASN A 76 -14.14 1.82 -14.11
CA ASN A 76 -13.26 1.70 -12.95
C ASN A 76 -14.04 2.04 -11.68
N LEU A 77 -13.80 1.29 -10.60
CA LEU A 77 -14.21 1.65 -9.24
C LEU A 77 -12.98 1.65 -8.34
N GLY A 78 -12.54 2.83 -7.89
CA GLY A 78 -11.38 2.94 -6.99
C GLY A 78 -11.68 3.76 -5.75
N LEU A 79 -10.99 3.47 -4.66
CA LEU A 79 -11.02 4.29 -3.45
C LEU A 79 -10.03 5.46 -3.57
N TYR A 80 -10.52 6.69 -3.42
CA TYR A 80 -9.68 7.88 -3.47
C TYR A 80 -10.06 8.87 -2.36
N ARG A 81 -9.06 9.57 -1.81
CA ARG A 81 -9.30 10.67 -0.89
C ARG A 81 -9.73 11.91 -1.65
N LEU A 82 -10.69 12.66 -1.10
CA LEU A 82 -11.23 13.87 -1.74
C LEU A 82 -11.22 15.03 -0.75
N GLN A 83 -10.33 16.01 -0.94
CA GLN A 83 -10.32 17.22 -0.13
C GLN A 83 -11.56 18.05 -0.43
N VAL A 84 -12.22 18.56 0.59
CA VAL A 84 -13.40 19.42 0.43
C VAL A 84 -12.96 20.88 0.36
N PHE A 85 -13.19 21.51 -0.79
CA PHE A 85 -12.89 22.93 -1.02
C PHE A 85 -14.10 23.83 -0.75
N GLY A 86 -15.31 23.30 -0.90
CA GLY A 86 -16.56 24.05 -0.73
C GLY A 86 -17.76 23.12 -0.56
N ASN A 87 -18.97 23.64 -0.76
CA ASN A 87 -20.20 22.86 -0.63
C ASN A 87 -20.48 21.95 -1.84
N ASP A 88 -19.84 22.21 -2.97
CA ASP A 88 -20.07 21.59 -4.27
C ASP A 88 -18.76 21.20 -4.99
N THR A 89 -17.61 21.36 -4.34
CA THR A 89 -16.30 21.11 -4.96
C THR A 89 -15.38 20.30 -4.08
N THR A 90 -14.70 19.34 -4.69
CA THR A 90 -13.68 18.52 -4.04
C THR A 90 -12.44 18.36 -4.91
N GLY A 91 -11.28 18.14 -4.30
CA GLY A 91 -10.11 17.62 -5.00
C GLY A 91 -10.31 16.14 -5.35
N MET A 92 -9.79 15.72 -6.49
CA MET A 92 -9.85 14.35 -7.00
C MET A 92 -8.45 13.77 -7.02
N HIS A 93 -8.01 13.18 -5.90
CA HIS A 93 -6.65 12.66 -5.73
C HIS A 93 -6.50 11.29 -6.41
N TRP A 94 -6.43 11.29 -7.74
CA TRP A 94 -6.06 10.10 -8.50
C TRP A 94 -4.55 9.94 -8.51
N GLN A 95 -4.04 9.00 -7.71
CA GLN A 95 -2.64 8.62 -7.71
C GLN A 95 -2.22 8.08 -9.09
N SER A 96 -0.92 8.22 -9.40
CA SER A 96 -0.32 7.65 -10.59
C SER A 96 -0.52 6.12 -10.64
N MET A 97 -0.67 5.56 -11.84
CA MET A 97 -0.87 4.12 -12.08
C MET A 97 -2.20 3.53 -11.52
N LYS A 98 -3.21 4.36 -11.23
CA LYS A 98 -4.58 3.91 -10.90
C LYS A 98 -5.52 4.14 -12.09
N GLY A 99 -6.52 3.27 -12.28
CA GLY A 99 -7.41 3.32 -13.45
C GLY A 99 -8.18 4.64 -13.61
N GLY A 100 -8.61 5.26 -12.50
CA GLY A 100 -9.25 6.58 -12.53
C GLY A 100 -8.37 7.68 -13.13
N ARG A 101 -7.04 7.63 -12.90
CA ARG A 101 -6.07 8.57 -13.48
C ARG A 101 -5.99 8.41 -15.00
N VAL A 102 -6.00 7.18 -15.49
CA VAL A 102 -5.94 6.86 -16.93
C VAL A 102 -7.19 7.38 -17.63
N HIS A 103 -8.38 7.13 -17.08
CA HIS A 103 -9.64 7.62 -17.64
C HIS A 103 -9.65 9.15 -17.78
N TYR A 104 -9.08 9.84 -16.79
CA TYR A 104 -9.00 11.28 -16.80
C TYR A 104 -7.96 11.84 -17.78
N LEU A 105 -6.78 11.20 -17.89
CA LEU A 105 -5.80 11.53 -18.93
C LEU A 105 -6.43 11.43 -20.33
N ASN A 106 -7.12 10.34 -20.63
CA ASN A 106 -7.81 10.16 -21.91
C ASN A 106 -8.90 11.22 -22.16
N ALA A 107 -9.58 11.69 -21.11
CA ALA A 107 -10.58 12.76 -21.21
C ALA A 107 -9.91 14.12 -21.46
N GLU A 108 -8.80 14.38 -20.78
CA GLU A 108 -8.01 15.61 -20.89
C GLU A 108 -7.37 15.75 -22.27
N GLU A 109 -6.82 14.67 -22.83
CA GLU A 109 -6.30 14.63 -24.21
C GLU A 109 -7.36 14.96 -25.26
N GLN A 110 -8.64 14.68 -24.96
CA GLN A 110 -9.78 15.05 -25.80
C GLN A 110 -10.35 16.44 -25.50
N GLY A 111 -9.82 17.15 -24.50
CA GLY A 111 -10.35 18.44 -24.03
C GLY A 111 -11.76 18.33 -23.44
N LYS A 112 -12.15 17.16 -22.91
CA LYS A 112 -13.49 16.89 -22.37
C LYS A 112 -13.46 16.74 -20.85
N SER A 113 -14.56 17.14 -20.21
CA SER A 113 -14.78 16.80 -18.81
C SER A 113 -15.06 15.31 -18.65
N LEU A 114 -14.54 14.71 -17.59
CA LEU A 114 -14.86 13.33 -17.21
C LEU A 114 -16.04 13.31 -16.24
N GLU A 115 -17.10 12.58 -16.56
CA GLU A 115 -18.19 12.35 -15.60
C GLU A 115 -17.76 11.31 -14.56
N VAL A 116 -18.10 11.57 -13.29
CA VAL A 116 -17.75 10.71 -12.16
C VAL A 116 -18.88 10.66 -11.15
N ALA A 117 -18.95 9.56 -10.40
CA ALA A 117 -19.79 9.44 -9.21
C ALA A 117 -18.97 8.96 -8.02
N VAL A 118 -19.08 9.64 -6.88
CA VAL A 118 -18.46 9.24 -5.61
C VAL A 118 -19.52 8.56 -4.76
N VAL A 119 -19.26 7.32 -4.38
CA VAL A 119 -20.14 6.50 -3.54
C VAL A 119 -19.55 6.42 -2.14
N ILE A 120 -20.32 6.84 -1.14
CA ILE A 120 -19.95 6.81 0.28
C ILE A 120 -20.93 5.88 0.99
N GLY A 121 -20.40 4.79 1.57
CA GLY A 121 -21.19 3.74 2.21
C GLY A 121 -21.96 2.89 1.20
N ALA A 122 -21.66 1.60 1.11
CA ALA A 122 -22.38 0.67 0.22
C ALA A 122 -22.34 -0.75 0.78
N ASP A 123 -22.55 -1.75 -0.08
CA ASP A 123 -22.34 -3.15 0.31
C ASP A 123 -20.89 -3.37 0.79
N PRO A 124 -20.64 -4.00 1.95
CA PRO A 124 -19.28 -4.18 2.47
C PRO A 124 -18.34 -4.93 1.52
N ILE A 125 -18.85 -5.89 0.72
CA ILE A 125 -18.02 -6.61 -0.26
C ILE A 125 -17.66 -5.69 -1.44
N LEU A 126 -18.54 -4.76 -1.81
CA LEU A 126 -18.22 -3.75 -2.81
C LEU A 126 -17.18 -2.75 -2.29
N MET A 127 -17.31 -2.33 -1.03
CA MET A 127 -16.33 -1.47 -0.36
C MET A 127 -14.96 -2.13 -0.26
N MET A 128 -14.93 -3.44 0.00
CA MET A 128 -13.71 -4.25 -0.04
C MET A 128 -13.18 -4.37 -1.48
N ALA A 129 -14.03 -4.63 -2.47
CA ALA A 129 -13.59 -4.78 -3.86
C ALA A 129 -12.94 -3.51 -4.43
N ALA A 130 -13.39 -2.33 -4.00
CA ALA A 130 -12.85 -1.03 -4.44
C ALA A 130 -11.39 -0.75 -4.00
N ILE A 131 -10.85 -1.53 -3.06
CA ILE A 131 -9.46 -1.42 -2.59
C ILE A 131 -8.56 -2.56 -3.09
N LEU A 132 -9.14 -3.59 -3.73
CA LEU A 132 -8.37 -4.75 -4.16
C LEU A 132 -7.52 -4.41 -5.39
N PRO A 133 -6.26 -4.89 -5.44
CA PRO A 133 -5.39 -4.75 -6.60
C PRO A 133 -5.79 -5.73 -7.71
N LEU A 134 -6.96 -5.55 -8.31
CA LEU A 134 -7.43 -6.37 -9.42
C LEU A 134 -6.64 -6.07 -10.71
N PRO A 135 -6.59 -7.01 -11.67
CA PRO A 135 -6.08 -6.74 -13.02
C PRO A 135 -6.82 -5.56 -13.68
N GLU A 136 -6.16 -4.79 -14.55
CA GLU A 136 -6.73 -3.57 -15.15
C GLU A 136 -8.05 -3.81 -15.92
N ASP A 137 -8.21 -4.98 -16.55
CA ASP A 137 -9.43 -5.35 -17.28
C ASP A 137 -10.54 -5.93 -16.37
N ALA A 138 -10.28 -6.09 -15.07
CA ALA A 138 -11.22 -6.69 -14.14
C ALA A 138 -12.11 -5.64 -13.48
N ASP A 139 -13.43 -5.85 -13.60
CA ASP A 139 -14.45 -4.97 -13.06
C ASP A 139 -14.72 -5.26 -11.57
N GLU A 140 -14.44 -4.30 -10.69
CA GLU A 140 -14.55 -4.49 -9.24
C GLU A 140 -15.99 -4.79 -8.80
N ILE A 141 -17.00 -4.25 -9.50
CA ILE A 141 -18.42 -4.53 -9.20
C ILE A 141 -18.76 -5.97 -9.58
N ALA A 142 -18.21 -6.45 -10.69
CA ALA A 142 -18.39 -7.84 -11.11
C ALA A 142 -17.69 -8.79 -10.13
N PHE A 143 -16.49 -8.44 -9.68
CA PHE A 143 -15.75 -9.19 -8.67
C PHE A 143 -16.49 -9.21 -7.33
N ALA A 144 -17.05 -8.08 -6.88
CA ALA A 144 -17.88 -8.01 -5.69
C ALA A 144 -19.11 -8.93 -5.80
N GLY A 145 -19.79 -8.94 -6.95
CA GLY A 145 -20.92 -9.85 -7.20
C GLY A 145 -20.53 -11.33 -7.14
N PHE A 146 -19.36 -11.67 -7.68
CA PHE A 146 -18.78 -13.02 -7.60
C PHE A 146 -18.47 -13.45 -6.17
N LEU A 147 -17.75 -12.62 -5.39
CA LEU A 147 -17.39 -12.91 -4.00
C LEU A 147 -18.62 -13.06 -3.11
N ARG A 148 -19.56 -12.13 -3.24
CA ARG A 148 -20.81 -12.07 -2.46
C ARG A 148 -21.79 -13.19 -2.84
N GLY A 149 -21.62 -13.81 -4.01
CA GLY A 149 -22.55 -14.82 -4.53
C GLY A 149 -23.95 -14.27 -4.86
N ARG A 150 -24.04 -12.96 -5.14
CA ARG A 150 -25.26 -12.27 -5.59
C ARG A 150 -24.89 -10.97 -6.31
N SER A 151 -25.55 -10.70 -7.43
CA SER A 151 -25.30 -9.51 -8.23
C SER A 151 -25.45 -8.22 -7.41
N ILE A 152 -24.61 -7.23 -7.71
CA ILE A 152 -24.72 -5.90 -7.12
C ILE A 152 -25.88 -5.16 -7.81
N PRO A 153 -26.90 -4.68 -7.05
CA PRO A 153 -27.98 -3.90 -7.62
C PRO A 153 -27.48 -2.49 -7.97
N MET A 154 -27.73 -2.07 -9.20
CA MET A 154 -27.27 -0.81 -9.78
C MET A 154 -28.44 -0.01 -10.35
N VAL A 155 -28.41 1.31 -10.22
CA VAL A 155 -29.41 2.25 -10.73
C VAL A 155 -28.72 3.35 -11.54
N TYR A 156 -29.37 3.93 -12.54
CA TYR A 156 -28.82 5.11 -13.20
C TYR A 156 -28.76 6.30 -12.23
N ALA A 157 -27.63 6.99 -12.25
CA ALA A 157 -27.44 8.30 -11.62
C ALA A 157 -28.45 9.33 -12.16
N LYS A 158 -28.61 10.45 -11.44
CA LYS A 158 -29.60 11.49 -11.78
C LYS A 158 -29.06 12.60 -12.69
N SER A 159 -27.75 12.81 -12.74
CA SER A 159 -27.11 13.96 -13.38
C SER A 159 -25.88 13.63 -14.23
N VAL A 160 -25.47 12.36 -14.25
CA VAL A 160 -24.35 11.82 -15.05
C VAL A 160 -24.75 10.51 -15.73
N ASP A 161 -24.17 10.19 -16.88
CA ASP A 161 -24.52 9.01 -17.67
C ASP A 161 -23.78 7.75 -17.20
N MET A 162 -24.10 7.31 -15.98
CA MET A 162 -23.57 6.07 -15.42
C MET A 162 -24.52 5.42 -14.43
N MET A 163 -24.24 4.17 -14.06
CA MET A 163 -24.93 3.49 -12.98
C MET A 163 -24.12 3.56 -11.68
N VAL A 164 -24.84 3.68 -10.56
CA VAL A 164 -24.30 3.68 -9.20
C VAL A 164 -24.98 2.58 -8.36
N PRO A 165 -24.35 2.12 -7.26
CA PRO A 165 -24.93 1.09 -6.40
C PRO A 165 -26.26 1.55 -5.79
N ALA A 166 -27.31 0.76 -5.98
CA ALA A 166 -28.67 1.12 -5.59
C ALA A 166 -28.88 1.17 -4.07
N ASN A 167 -28.02 0.49 -3.32
CA ASN A 167 -28.02 0.43 -1.86
C ASN A 167 -26.96 1.36 -1.22
N ALA A 168 -26.33 2.25 -2.00
CA ALA A 168 -25.42 3.23 -1.45
C ALA A 168 -26.12 4.14 -0.41
N GLU A 169 -25.36 4.60 0.59
CA GLU A 169 -25.84 5.54 1.59
C GLU A 169 -25.91 6.96 1.00
N ILE A 170 -24.82 7.41 0.37
CA ILE A 170 -24.69 8.72 -0.27
C ILE A 170 -23.97 8.57 -1.61
N VAL A 171 -24.44 9.29 -2.64
CA VAL A 171 -23.80 9.40 -3.95
C VAL A 171 -23.64 10.88 -4.31
N LEU A 172 -22.41 11.28 -4.62
CA LEU A 172 -22.08 12.59 -5.17
C LEU A 172 -21.86 12.43 -6.67
N GLU A 173 -22.65 13.10 -7.49
CA GLU A 173 -22.59 13.00 -8.95
C GLU A 173 -22.03 14.30 -9.53
N GLY A 174 -21.09 14.22 -10.47
CA GLY A 174 -20.45 15.41 -10.97
C GLY A 174 -19.51 15.21 -12.14
N ILE A 175 -18.70 16.23 -12.41
CA ILE A 175 -17.70 16.23 -13.46
C ILE A 175 -16.35 16.68 -12.96
N VAL A 176 -15.30 16.20 -13.62
CA VAL A 176 -13.92 16.67 -13.47
C VAL A 176 -13.52 17.33 -14.80
N PRO A 177 -13.48 18.67 -14.88
CA PRO A 177 -13.08 19.38 -16.10
C PRO A 177 -11.65 19.06 -16.52
N ALA A 178 -11.38 19.06 -17.82
CA ALA A 178 -10.01 18.96 -18.34
C ALA A 178 -9.20 20.20 -17.92
N GLY A 179 -7.95 20.00 -17.48
CA GLY A 179 -7.03 21.10 -17.15
C GLY A 179 -7.30 21.87 -15.85
N GLU A 180 -8.47 21.74 -15.19
CA GLU A 180 -8.70 22.42 -13.91
C GLU A 180 -7.99 21.69 -12.76
N ARG A 181 -7.14 22.39 -12.04
CA ARG A 181 -6.43 21.91 -10.85
C ARG A 181 -6.55 22.87 -9.69
N ARG A 182 -6.46 22.35 -8.47
CA ARG A 182 -6.27 23.13 -7.23
C ARG A 182 -5.30 22.40 -6.31
N MET A 183 -4.64 23.17 -5.45
CA MET A 183 -3.78 22.64 -4.41
C MET A 183 -4.60 21.77 -3.43
N GLU A 184 -4.23 20.50 -3.29
CA GLU A 184 -4.72 19.56 -2.28
C GLU A 184 -3.59 19.17 -1.34
N GLY A 185 -3.94 18.87 -0.09
CA GLY A 185 -2.99 18.56 0.97
C GLY A 185 -2.38 19.79 1.64
N PRO A 186 -1.53 19.60 2.67
CA PRO A 186 -1.05 18.31 3.15
C PRO A 186 -2.13 17.42 3.78
N PHE A 187 -1.88 16.11 3.80
CA PHE A 187 -2.79 15.09 4.35
C PHE A 187 -1.99 13.98 5.02
N GLY A 188 -2.41 13.52 6.20
CA GLY A 188 -1.75 12.39 6.85
C GLY A 188 -2.05 11.05 6.18
N ASP A 189 -1.03 10.39 5.65
CA ASP A 189 -1.17 9.15 4.89
C ASP A 189 -0.79 7.87 5.65
N HIS A 190 -0.98 6.72 4.99
CA HIS A 190 -0.75 5.39 5.53
C HIS A 190 0.73 5.04 5.81
N PHE A 191 1.68 5.86 5.36
CA PHE A 191 3.07 5.74 5.79
C PHE A 191 3.30 6.42 7.15
N GLY A 192 2.28 7.02 7.75
CA GLY A 192 2.38 7.69 9.04
C GLY A 192 3.11 9.02 8.96
N HIS A 193 3.12 9.66 7.79
CA HIS A 193 3.69 10.98 7.57
C HIS A 193 2.69 11.87 6.82
N TYR A 194 2.94 13.18 6.79
CA TYR A 194 2.16 14.08 5.94
C TYR A 194 2.60 13.95 4.49
N SER A 195 1.67 13.62 3.59
CA SER A 195 1.91 13.82 2.15
C SER A 195 2.04 15.32 1.88
N GLU A 196 3.01 15.70 1.06
CA GLU A 196 3.16 17.08 0.59
C GLU A 196 1.95 17.55 -0.23
N ALA A 197 1.71 18.86 -0.22
CA ALA A 197 0.65 19.46 -1.01
C ALA A 197 1.01 19.49 -2.50
N ALA A 198 0.06 19.17 -3.38
CA ALA A 198 0.24 19.23 -4.82
C ALA A 198 -1.05 19.59 -5.57
N GLU A 199 -0.92 19.93 -6.85
CA GLU A 199 -2.07 20.27 -7.69
C GLU A 199 -2.79 19.01 -8.21
N PHE A 200 -4.06 18.86 -7.84
CA PHE A 200 -4.92 17.75 -8.25
C PHE A 200 -6.17 18.23 -9.01
N PRO A 201 -6.76 17.38 -9.87
CA PRO A 201 -8.02 17.69 -10.55
C PRO A 201 -9.15 18.07 -9.59
N VAL A 202 -10.06 18.91 -10.04
CA VAL A 202 -11.21 19.36 -9.24
C VAL A 202 -12.48 18.67 -9.73
N MET A 203 -13.20 18.03 -8.83
CA MET A 203 -14.55 17.57 -9.09
C MET A 203 -15.56 18.66 -8.71
N HIS A 204 -16.43 19.01 -9.66
CA HIS A 204 -17.62 19.82 -9.45
C HIS A 204 -18.83 18.91 -9.31
N ILE A 205 -19.45 18.93 -8.14
CA ILE A 205 -20.63 18.15 -7.81
C ILE A 205 -21.85 18.87 -8.39
N ARG A 206 -22.66 18.15 -9.16
CA ARG A 206 -23.91 18.64 -9.74
C ARG A 206 -25.12 18.25 -8.91
N GLN A 207 -25.11 17.02 -8.38
CA GLN A 207 -26.23 16.45 -7.66
C GLN A 207 -25.73 15.59 -6.50
N VAL A 208 -26.47 15.63 -5.39
CA VAL A 208 -26.32 14.66 -4.31
C VAL A 208 -27.59 13.81 -4.25
N THR A 209 -27.41 12.50 -4.17
CA THR A 209 -28.50 11.57 -3.88
C THR A 209 -28.15 10.74 -2.66
N ARG A 210 -29.11 10.49 -1.79
CA ARG A 210 -28.86 9.71 -0.57
C ARG A 210 -30.11 8.98 -0.05
N ARG A 211 -29.85 8.03 0.83
CA ARG A 211 -30.85 7.43 1.72
C ARG A 211 -31.38 8.47 2.71
N ARG A 212 -32.62 8.30 3.17
CA ARG A 212 -33.25 9.21 4.13
C ARG A 212 -32.44 9.33 5.43
N ASN A 213 -32.03 8.19 5.98
CA ASN A 213 -31.22 8.06 7.19
C ASN A 213 -29.82 7.54 6.83
N ALA A 214 -29.15 8.27 5.93
CA ALA A 214 -27.87 7.83 5.38
C ALA A 214 -26.78 7.71 6.46
N ILE A 215 -25.98 6.64 6.37
CA ILE A 215 -24.80 6.43 7.20
C ILE A 215 -23.57 6.90 6.42
N TYR A 216 -22.79 7.80 7.01
CA TYR A 216 -21.53 8.26 6.42
C TYR A 216 -20.40 7.27 6.75
N ALA A 217 -19.89 6.57 5.73
CA ALA A 217 -18.70 5.74 5.87
C ALA A 217 -17.44 6.60 5.72
N GLY A 218 -16.55 6.52 6.70
CA GLY A 218 -15.24 7.18 6.69
C GLY A 218 -14.22 6.31 7.40
N THR A 219 -12.96 6.46 7.00
CA THR A 219 -11.81 5.79 7.62
C THR A 219 -10.77 6.83 8.04
N VAL A 220 -9.85 6.43 8.90
CA VAL A 220 -8.65 7.20 9.26
C VAL A 220 -7.44 6.35 8.89
N VAL A 221 -6.52 6.95 8.13
CA VAL A 221 -5.23 6.35 7.78
C VAL A 221 -4.13 7.13 8.49
N GLY A 222 -2.99 6.50 8.71
CA GLY A 222 -1.90 7.14 9.44
C GLY A 222 -0.77 6.19 9.77
N LYS A 223 -0.07 6.47 10.87
CA LYS A 223 0.97 5.59 11.39
C LYS A 223 0.33 4.24 11.76
N PRO A 224 0.79 3.11 11.20
CA PRO A 224 0.24 1.79 11.51
C PRO A 224 0.30 1.48 13.02
N PRO A 225 -0.69 0.76 13.57
CA PRO A 225 -1.85 0.20 12.87
C PRO A 225 -3.03 1.19 12.79
N GLN A 226 -3.70 1.25 11.64
CA GLN A 226 -5.03 1.87 11.47
C GLN A 226 -5.99 0.89 10.76
N GLU A 227 -7.21 1.29 10.41
CA GLU A 227 -8.20 0.41 9.76
C GLU A 227 -7.68 -0.19 8.44
N ASP A 228 -6.88 0.57 7.71
CA ASP A 228 -6.21 0.15 6.48
C ASP A 228 -5.31 -1.08 6.64
N LYS A 229 -4.75 -1.33 7.84
CA LYS A 229 -4.03 -2.57 8.16
C LYS A 229 -4.91 -3.79 7.92
N TYR A 230 -6.08 -3.84 8.55
CA TYR A 230 -6.96 -5.01 8.49
C TYR A 230 -7.54 -5.20 7.10
N LEU A 231 -7.84 -4.09 6.42
CA LEU A 231 -8.28 -4.11 5.03
C LEU A 231 -7.19 -4.65 4.08
N GLY A 232 -5.94 -4.22 4.24
CA GLY A 232 -4.83 -4.70 3.42
C GLY A 232 -4.45 -6.16 3.68
N GLU A 233 -4.51 -6.63 4.93
CA GLU A 233 -4.34 -8.04 5.27
C GLU A 233 -5.39 -8.93 4.58
N ALA A 234 -6.67 -8.55 4.69
CA ALA A 234 -7.76 -9.24 4.00
C ALA A 234 -7.59 -9.21 2.46
N ALA A 235 -7.11 -8.09 1.91
CA ALA A 235 -6.81 -7.98 0.48
C ALA A 235 -5.71 -8.95 0.04
N GLY A 236 -4.65 -9.08 0.86
CA GLY A 236 -3.56 -10.02 0.64
C GLY A 236 -4.04 -11.47 0.58
N GLU A 237 -4.90 -11.87 1.51
CA GLU A 237 -5.49 -13.23 1.54
C GLU A 237 -6.37 -13.50 0.31
N MET A 238 -7.12 -12.50 -0.15
CA MET A 238 -8.00 -12.64 -1.32
C MET A 238 -7.23 -12.73 -2.64
N ILE A 239 -6.15 -11.96 -2.78
CA ILE A 239 -5.40 -11.82 -4.05
C ILE A 239 -4.21 -12.78 -4.14
N GLY A 240 -3.65 -13.22 -3.01
CA GLY A 240 -2.51 -14.15 -2.97
C GLY A 240 -2.63 -15.35 -3.92
N PRO A 241 -3.77 -16.07 -3.95
CA PRO A 241 -3.97 -17.19 -4.89
C PRO A 241 -3.89 -16.79 -6.37
N LEU A 242 -4.30 -15.58 -6.75
CA LEU A 242 -4.21 -15.10 -8.13
C LEU A 242 -2.75 -14.88 -8.55
N ILE A 243 -1.91 -14.37 -7.64
CA ILE A 243 -0.48 -14.20 -7.89
C ILE A 243 0.21 -15.55 -8.09
N GLN A 244 -0.18 -16.57 -7.34
CA GLN A 244 0.33 -17.94 -7.49
C GLN A 244 -0.05 -18.58 -8.83
N LEU A 245 -1.16 -18.18 -9.46
CA LEU A 245 -1.50 -18.63 -10.82
C LEU A 245 -0.52 -18.07 -11.87
N ILE A 246 -0.05 -16.84 -11.69
CA ILE A 246 0.92 -16.18 -12.59
C ILE A 246 2.34 -16.70 -12.31
N ASN A 247 2.68 -16.90 -11.04
CA ASN A 247 3.97 -17.40 -10.57
C ASN A 247 3.80 -18.69 -9.76
N PRO A 248 3.64 -19.87 -10.40
CA PRO A 248 3.33 -21.13 -9.72
C PRO A 248 4.42 -21.67 -8.80
N ASN A 249 5.61 -21.06 -8.81
CA ASN A 249 6.69 -21.42 -7.91
C ASN A 249 6.59 -20.72 -6.54
N ILE A 250 5.76 -19.68 -6.41
CA ILE A 250 5.45 -19.03 -5.15
C ILE A 250 4.56 -19.93 -4.30
N ILE A 251 4.92 -20.11 -3.04
CA ILE A 251 4.14 -20.85 -2.05
C ILE A 251 3.31 -19.89 -1.20
N ASN A 252 3.93 -18.82 -0.72
CA ASN A 252 3.25 -17.81 0.10
C ASN A 252 3.88 -16.44 -0.13
N LEU A 253 3.11 -15.39 0.17
CA LEU A 253 3.53 -14.01 0.11
C LEU A 253 2.90 -13.24 1.26
N HIS A 254 3.62 -12.27 1.81
CA HIS A 254 3.12 -11.42 2.89
C HIS A 254 3.70 -10.01 2.75
N ALA A 255 2.82 -9.01 2.66
CA ALA A 255 3.18 -7.60 2.70
C ALA A 255 2.98 -7.10 4.13
N PHE A 256 4.03 -6.56 4.75
CA PHE A 256 3.98 -6.17 6.16
C PHE A 256 3.26 -4.84 6.36
N ALA A 257 2.13 -4.85 7.07
CA ALA A 257 1.37 -3.64 7.37
C ALA A 257 2.20 -2.58 8.11
N GLY A 258 3.06 -3.00 9.05
CA GLY A 258 3.98 -2.10 9.74
C GLY A 258 4.93 -1.35 8.81
N ALA A 259 5.24 -1.90 7.64
CA ALA A 259 6.04 -1.24 6.62
C ALA A 259 5.21 -0.34 5.66
N GLY A 260 3.89 -0.21 5.84
CA GLY A 260 3.01 0.38 4.84
C GLY A 260 2.70 -0.57 3.68
N PHE A 261 2.68 -1.89 3.95
CA PHE A 261 2.49 -2.98 2.99
C PHE A 261 3.57 -3.07 1.92
N HIS A 262 3.45 -2.30 0.85
CA HIS A 262 4.26 -2.49 -0.34
C HIS A 262 5.73 -2.10 -0.11
N ASN A 263 6.11 -1.33 0.93
CA ASN A 263 7.54 -1.14 1.18
C ASN A 263 8.29 -2.43 1.55
N LEU A 264 7.60 -3.44 2.09
CA LEU A 264 8.20 -4.73 2.42
C LEU A 264 7.27 -5.90 2.02
N LEU A 265 7.68 -6.62 0.99
CA LEU A 265 7.07 -7.87 0.57
C LEU A 265 8.01 -9.05 0.85
N VAL A 266 7.52 -10.08 1.54
CA VAL A 266 8.24 -11.33 1.74
C VAL A 266 7.55 -12.45 0.98
N VAL A 267 8.31 -13.24 0.23
CA VAL A 267 7.80 -14.33 -0.61
C VAL A 267 8.55 -15.61 -0.32
N SER A 268 7.83 -16.70 -0.04
CA SER A 268 8.40 -18.04 0.00
C SER A 268 8.18 -18.74 -1.33
N LEU A 269 9.20 -19.40 -1.85
CA LEU A 269 9.16 -19.99 -3.19
C LEU A 269 10.00 -21.27 -3.29
N LYS A 270 9.77 -22.04 -4.35
CA LYS A 270 10.64 -23.15 -4.76
C LYS A 270 11.39 -22.74 -6.02
N GLU A 271 12.68 -23.03 -6.08
CA GLU A 271 13.44 -22.94 -7.32
C GLU A 271 13.35 -24.28 -8.08
N ARG A 272 12.91 -24.23 -9.33
CA ARG A 272 12.73 -25.38 -10.23
C ARG A 272 13.79 -25.44 -11.32
N HIS A 273 14.36 -24.30 -11.66
CA HIS A 273 15.47 -24.16 -12.60
C HIS A 273 16.38 -23.01 -12.15
N PRO A 274 17.66 -22.99 -12.58
CA PRO A 274 18.57 -21.92 -12.20
C PRO A 274 18.00 -20.53 -12.50
N GLN A 275 18.22 -19.59 -11.57
CA GLN A 275 17.84 -18.18 -11.68
C GLN A 275 16.33 -17.94 -11.75
N GLU A 276 15.51 -18.92 -11.37
CA GLU A 276 14.05 -18.74 -11.31
C GLU A 276 13.68 -17.70 -10.25
N ARG A 277 14.43 -17.59 -9.16
CA ARG A 277 14.17 -16.64 -8.07
C ARG A 277 14.23 -15.20 -8.55
N LEU A 278 15.29 -14.83 -9.28
CA LEU A 278 15.40 -13.51 -9.90
C LEU A 278 14.31 -13.26 -10.93
N LYS A 279 13.97 -14.26 -11.76
CA LYS A 279 12.85 -14.17 -12.71
C LYS A 279 11.53 -13.88 -11.98
N THR A 280 11.26 -14.56 -10.88
CA THR A 280 10.07 -14.33 -10.04
C THR A 280 10.09 -12.95 -9.42
N ALA A 281 11.22 -12.49 -8.89
CA ALA A 281 11.37 -11.15 -8.37
C ALA A 281 11.02 -10.08 -9.42
N MET A 282 11.57 -10.20 -10.63
CA MET A 282 11.27 -9.27 -11.73
C MET A 282 9.80 -9.35 -12.17
N SER A 283 9.19 -10.55 -12.15
CA SER A 283 7.75 -10.68 -12.43
C SER A 283 6.92 -9.95 -11.39
N LEU A 284 7.21 -10.11 -10.09
CA LEU A 284 6.49 -9.44 -9.02
C LEU A 284 6.64 -7.92 -9.10
N LEU A 285 7.87 -7.43 -9.26
CA LEU A 285 8.16 -6.00 -9.42
C LEU A 285 7.63 -5.40 -10.73
N GLY A 286 7.20 -6.23 -11.68
CA GLY A 286 6.53 -5.79 -12.91
C GLY A 286 5.02 -5.96 -12.91
N THR A 287 4.40 -6.51 -11.86
CA THR A 287 2.97 -6.91 -11.86
C THR A 287 2.13 -5.97 -11.01
N GLY A 288 1.23 -5.22 -11.64
CA GLY A 288 0.16 -4.47 -10.98
C GLY A 288 0.67 -3.64 -9.78
N GLN A 289 -0.04 -3.73 -8.64
CA GLN A 289 0.35 -3.01 -7.42
C GLN A 289 1.60 -3.57 -6.73
N LEU A 290 2.01 -4.82 -7.03
CA LEU A 290 3.27 -5.36 -6.49
C LEU A 290 4.50 -4.67 -7.09
N SER A 291 4.35 -3.98 -8.22
CA SER A 291 5.41 -3.13 -8.78
C SER A 291 5.83 -1.98 -7.88
N LEU A 292 4.99 -1.58 -6.93
CA LEU A 292 5.31 -0.58 -5.91
C LEU A 292 6.25 -1.12 -4.85
N THR A 293 6.52 -2.43 -4.84
CA THR A 293 7.34 -3.05 -3.80
C THR A 293 8.72 -2.41 -3.70
N LYS A 294 9.09 -1.86 -2.54
CA LYS A 294 10.43 -1.26 -2.34
C LYS A 294 11.47 -2.30 -1.96
N VAL A 295 11.17 -3.12 -0.97
CA VAL A 295 12.03 -4.21 -0.50
C VAL A 295 11.30 -5.54 -0.70
N LEU A 296 11.90 -6.42 -1.51
CA LEU A 296 11.45 -7.78 -1.72
C LEU A 296 12.43 -8.75 -1.06
N ILE A 297 11.96 -9.56 -0.12
CA ILE A 297 12.74 -10.63 0.50
C ILE A 297 12.19 -11.97 0.04
N MET A 298 13.03 -12.78 -0.59
CA MET A 298 12.69 -14.16 -0.97
C MET A 298 13.25 -15.11 0.08
N VAL A 299 12.43 -16.05 0.55
CA VAL A 299 12.80 -17.04 1.58
C VAL A 299 12.48 -18.46 1.12
N GLY A 300 13.02 -19.44 1.86
CA GLY A 300 12.85 -20.84 1.52
C GLY A 300 11.39 -21.30 1.60
N PRO A 301 11.04 -22.43 0.95
CA PRO A 301 9.66 -22.91 0.85
C PRO A 301 9.03 -23.36 2.18
N HIS A 302 9.85 -23.54 3.22
CA HIS A 302 9.46 -23.97 4.55
C HIS A 302 9.07 -22.78 5.45
N GLN A 303 9.40 -21.56 5.03
CA GLN A 303 9.34 -20.39 5.89
C GLN A 303 7.93 -19.76 5.86
N ALA A 304 7.43 -19.42 7.04
CA ALA A 304 6.21 -18.64 7.20
C ALA A 304 6.52 -17.16 6.96
N THR A 305 6.05 -16.61 5.83
CA THR A 305 6.37 -15.25 5.35
C THR A 305 5.90 -14.12 6.27
N GLY A 306 4.90 -14.35 7.12
CA GLY A 306 4.42 -13.37 8.11
C GLY A 306 5.21 -13.33 9.43
N HIS A 307 6.11 -14.28 9.68
CA HIS A 307 6.91 -14.31 10.91
C HIS A 307 8.25 -13.60 10.68
N PHE A 308 8.30 -12.31 11.01
CA PHE A 308 9.46 -11.46 10.73
C PHE A 308 10.78 -12.03 11.29
N GLY A 309 10.80 -12.46 12.56
CA GLY A 309 12.00 -13.06 13.16
C GLY A 309 12.55 -14.26 12.39
N ALA A 310 11.67 -15.15 11.93
CA ALA A 310 12.09 -16.32 11.18
C ALA A 310 12.56 -15.98 9.74
N VAL A 311 12.06 -14.89 9.16
CA VAL A 311 12.63 -14.33 7.91
C VAL A 311 14.06 -13.82 8.15
N LEU A 312 14.30 -13.13 9.27
CA LEU A 312 15.65 -12.66 9.63
C LEU A 312 16.62 -13.83 9.89
N GLN A 313 16.15 -14.93 10.50
CA GLN A 313 16.94 -16.16 10.65
C GLN A 313 17.34 -16.75 9.29
N ASP A 314 16.41 -16.82 8.33
CA ASP A 314 16.73 -17.29 6.98
C ASP A 314 17.77 -16.38 6.30
N MET A 315 17.66 -15.06 6.48
CA MET A 315 18.67 -14.11 5.98
C MET A 315 20.04 -14.38 6.60
N TRP A 316 20.14 -14.63 7.90
CA TRP A 316 21.42 -14.96 8.55
C TRP A 316 22.11 -16.19 7.95
N HIS A 317 21.34 -17.24 7.67
CA HIS A 317 21.87 -18.52 7.20
C HIS A 317 22.09 -18.58 5.69
N ARG A 318 21.36 -17.78 4.89
CA ARG A 318 21.23 -17.96 3.44
C ARG A 318 21.56 -16.73 2.60
N PHE A 319 21.65 -15.53 3.19
CA PHE A 319 21.91 -14.30 2.45
C PHE A 319 23.38 -13.88 2.54
N ASP A 320 23.95 -13.52 1.38
CA ASP A 320 25.22 -12.83 1.25
C ASP A 320 25.06 -11.69 0.22
N PRO A 321 25.49 -10.45 0.53
CA PRO A 321 25.24 -9.31 -0.33
C PRO A 321 25.98 -9.36 -1.69
N GLU A 322 27.00 -10.21 -1.86
CA GLU A 322 27.74 -10.32 -3.12
C GLU A 322 26.87 -10.96 -4.20
N ASP A 323 26.23 -12.08 -3.88
CA ASP A 323 25.54 -12.93 -4.85
C ASP A 323 24.02 -13.03 -4.66
N HIS A 324 23.51 -12.63 -3.49
CA HIS A 324 22.10 -12.79 -3.13
C HIS A 324 21.37 -11.44 -2.97
N MET A 325 21.91 -10.37 -3.56
CA MET A 325 21.31 -9.04 -3.54
C MET A 325 21.22 -8.44 -4.94
N TRP A 326 20.08 -7.83 -5.24
CA TRP A 326 19.95 -6.94 -6.41
C TRP A 326 19.43 -5.58 -5.97
N LEU A 327 20.23 -4.56 -6.25
CA LEU A 327 19.87 -3.17 -6.05
C LEU A 327 19.49 -2.55 -7.40
N LEU A 328 18.25 -2.06 -7.51
CA LEU A 328 17.79 -1.28 -8.64
C LEU A 328 17.87 0.19 -8.25
N PRO A 329 18.93 0.93 -8.67
CA PRO A 329 19.20 2.27 -8.16
C PRO A 329 18.22 3.33 -8.64
N VAL A 330 17.50 3.03 -9.73
CA VAL A 330 16.44 3.88 -10.28
C VAL A 330 15.29 2.98 -10.72
N ALA A 331 14.13 3.18 -10.13
CA ALA A 331 12.92 2.40 -10.35
C ALA A 331 11.67 3.24 -10.03
N PRO A 332 10.49 2.89 -10.59
CA PRO A 332 9.24 3.48 -10.17
C PRO A 332 8.96 3.16 -8.69
N LEU A 333 8.47 4.14 -7.95
CA LEU A 333 8.11 4.01 -6.55
C LEU A 333 6.72 4.62 -6.30
N ASP A 334 6.14 4.35 -5.14
CA ASP A 334 4.86 4.95 -4.76
C ASP A 334 4.95 6.48 -4.78
N THR A 335 3.82 7.12 -5.10
CA THR A 335 3.70 8.58 -5.11
C THR A 335 3.96 9.18 -3.73
N LEU A 336 3.61 8.44 -2.68
CA LEU A 336 3.72 8.83 -1.28
C LEU A 336 5.10 8.52 -0.69
N ASP A 337 5.95 7.75 -1.37
CA ASP A 337 7.28 7.44 -0.86
C ASP A 337 8.20 8.65 -1.10
N PHE A 338 8.52 9.35 -0.01
CA PHE A 338 9.38 10.53 0.01
C PHE A 338 10.86 10.19 0.17
N THR A 339 11.22 8.90 0.34
CA THR A 339 12.57 8.52 0.72
C THR A 339 13.60 8.85 -0.34
N SER A 340 13.25 8.88 -1.63
CA SER A 340 14.17 9.27 -2.70
C SER A 340 14.34 10.79 -2.90
N LEU A 341 13.52 11.61 -2.21
CA LEU A 341 13.33 13.06 -2.46
C LEU A 341 12.83 13.39 -3.88
N LYS A 342 12.33 12.40 -4.63
CA LYS A 342 11.76 12.57 -5.96
C LYS A 342 10.44 11.81 -6.06
N MET A 343 9.38 12.51 -6.41
CA MET A 343 8.06 11.89 -6.58
C MET A 343 8.12 10.79 -7.67
N HIS A 344 7.50 9.64 -7.38
CA HIS A 344 7.39 8.47 -8.27
C HIS A 344 8.69 7.72 -8.62
N VAL A 345 9.87 8.19 -8.20
CA VAL A 345 11.16 7.62 -8.60
C VAL A 345 12.00 7.40 -7.37
N GLY A 346 12.49 6.19 -7.17
CA GLY A 346 13.45 5.87 -6.11
C GLY A 346 14.24 4.63 -6.47
N SER A 347 14.63 3.85 -5.46
CA SER A 347 15.32 2.58 -5.67
C SER A 347 14.57 1.40 -5.05
N LYS A 348 14.91 0.20 -5.50
CA LYS A 348 14.34 -1.06 -4.99
C LYS A 348 15.45 -2.03 -4.60
N LEU A 349 15.16 -2.84 -3.59
CA LEU A 349 16.05 -3.85 -3.07
C LEU A 349 15.41 -5.24 -3.18
N ILE A 350 16.15 -6.19 -3.71
CA ILE A 350 15.79 -7.60 -3.69
C ILE A 350 16.85 -8.33 -2.87
N ILE A 351 16.40 -9.04 -1.83
CA ILE A 351 17.21 -9.90 -0.94
C ILE A 351 16.79 -11.35 -1.20
N ASP A 352 17.75 -12.22 -1.53
CA ASP A 352 17.50 -13.63 -1.78
C ASP A 352 18.04 -14.53 -0.66
N ALA A 353 17.19 -14.79 0.31
CA ALA A 353 17.42 -15.76 1.36
C ALA A 353 16.71 -17.11 1.09
N ALA A 354 16.31 -17.39 -0.17
CA ALA A 354 15.62 -18.65 -0.51
C ALA A 354 16.57 -19.81 -0.86
N GLY A 355 17.88 -19.52 -0.91
CA GLY A 355 18.92 -20.43 -1.38
C GLY A 355 19.31 -21.51 -0.37
N HIS A 356 20.41 -22.19 -0.65
CA HIS A 356 21.01 -23.12 0.30
C HIS A 356 21.61 -22.36 1.49
N ILE A 357 21.84 -23.09 2.60
CA ILE A 357 22.53 -22.53 3.75
C ILE A 357 23.99 -22.27 3.34
N ILE A 358 24.44 -21.04 3.55
CA ILE A 358 25.81 -20.59 3.31
C ILE A 358 26.55 -20.26 4.62
N ASN A 359 25.80 -20.14 5.72
CA ASN A 359 26.33 -19.87 7.05
C ASN A 359 25.67 -20.83 8.05
N GLU A 360 26.42 -21.80 8.56
CA GLU A 360 25.94 -22.76 9.56
C GLU A 360 26.13 -22.28 11.01
N ALA A 361 26.84 -21.16 11.22
CA ALA A 361 27.03 -20.62 12.55
C ALA A 361 25.70 -20.11 13.13
N GLU A 362 25.54 -20.23 14.44
CA GLU A 362 24.44 -19.59 15.15
C GLU A 362 24.60 -18.06 15.13
N PRO A 363 23.51 -17.30 15.00
CA PRO A 363 23.57 -15.85 15.09
C PRO A 363 24.04 -15.41 16.48
N PRO A 364 24.69 -14.24 16.58
CA PRO A 364 25.02 -13.67 17.87
C PRO A 364 23.75 -13.43 18.69
N VAL A 365 23.84 -13.65 20.01
CA VAL A 365 22.72 -13.52 20.96
C VAL A 365 22.85 -12.30 21.87
N ASP A 366 24.05 -11.73 21.98
CA ASP A 366 24.32 -10.53 22.77
C ASP A 366 25.44 -9.71 22.11
N ILE A 367 25.15 -8.45 21.82
CA ILE A 367 26.07 -7.50 21.20
C ILE A 367 25.78 -6.11 21.77
N ASP A 368 26.83 -5.46 22.27
CA ASP A 368 26.79 -4.04 22.63
C ASP A 368 27.67 -3.22 21.66
N PRO A 369 27.07 -2.39 20.79
CA PRO A 369 27.81 -1.55 19.86
C PRO A 369 28.30 -0.22 20.48
N ARG A 370 27.82 0.16 21.68
CA ARG A 370 28.12 1.47 22.31
C ARG A 370 29.61 1.72 22.61
N PRO A 371 30.44 0.71 22.91
CA PRO A 371 31.89 0.92 23.07
C PRO A 371 32.58 1.45 21.79
N TYR A 372 31.99 1.21 20.62
CA TYR A 372 32.56 1.60 19.33
C TYR A 372 32.08 2.97 18.85
N ASP A 373 30.90 3.43 19.29
CA ASP A 373 30.42 4.79 19.05
C ASP A 373 29.48 5.26 20.17
N GLN A 374 29.85 6.35 20.86
CA GLN A 374 29.11 6.90 22.00
C GLN A 374 27.80 7.61 21.61
N ARG A 375 27.55 7.84 20.30
CA ARG A 375 26.32 8.44 19.80
C ARG A 375 25.14 7.46 19.78
N ILE A 376 25.37 6.18 20.05
CA ILE A 376 24.33 5.15 20.13
C ILE A 376 23.61 5.26 21.47
N GLU A 377 22.34 5.65 21.45
CA GLU A 377 21.54 5.80 22.67
C GLU A 377 21.01 4.46 23.19
N LYS A 378 20.53 3.63 22.26
CA LYS A 378 19.94 2.32 22.53
C LYS A 378 20.27 1.38 21.39
N CYS A 379 20.25 0.08 21.67
CA CYS A 379 20.39 -0.95 20.66
C CYS A 379 19.48 -2.13 20.98
N LYS A 380 19.15 -2.88 19.94
CA LYS A 380 18.43 -4.15 20.06
C LYS A 380 18.94 -5.11 19.00
N LEU A 381 19.30 -6.30 19.43
CA LEU A 381 19.62 -7.40 18.53
C LEU A 381 18.34 -8.19 18.26
N LEU A 382 17.92 -8.26 17.01
CA LEU A 382 16.81 -9.11 16.58
C LEU A 382 17.35 -10.49 16.16
N ASP A 383 16.42 -11.39 15.86
CA ASP A 383 16.70 -12.67 15.22
C ASP A 383 17.66 -12.54 14.02
N GLY A 384 18.44 -13.59 13.77
CA GLY A 384 19.38 -13.63 12.64
C GLY A 384 20.52 -12.61 12.75
N GLY A 385 20.85 -12.14 13.95
CA GLY A 385 21.94 -11.19 14.15
C GLY A 385 21.69 -9.83 13.48
N PHE A 386 20.43 -9.40 13.41
CA PHE A 386 20.03 -8.12 12.82
C PHE A 386 20.06 -7.03 13.90
N LEU A 387 21.12 -6.22 13.92
CA LEU A 387 21.37 -5.21 14.95
C LEU A 387 20.67 -3.90 14.61
N VAL A 388 19.79 -3.43 15.49
CA VAL A 388 19.16 -2.12 15.41
C VAL A 388 19.84 -1.19 16.41
N ILE A 389 20.21 0.02 15.98
CA ILE A 389 20.78 1.08 16.81
C ILE A 389 19.94 2.35 16.72
N VAL A 390 19.71 3.00 17.85
CA VAL A 390 19.03 4.30 17.91
C VAL A 390 20.07 5.40 17.90
N VAL A 391 20.00 6.28 16.91
CA VAL A 391 20.97 7.35 16.68
C VAL A 391 20.24 8.65 16.33
N GLN A 392 20.61 9.74 17.01
CA GLN A 392 19.98 11.05 16.79
C GLN A 392 20.55 11.80 15.58
N GLN A 393 21.86 11.77 15.38
CA GLN A 393 22.55 12.54 14.34
C GLN A 393 23.73 11.74 13.77
N GLN A 394 24.15 12.08 12.55
CA GLN A 394 25.31 11.49 11.88
C GLN A 394 25.22 9.96 11.76
N ALA A 395 24.02 9.42 11.55
CA ALA A 395 23.76 7.99 11.50
C ALA A 395 24.68 7.23 10.53
N ARG A 396 24.96 7.80 9.35
CA ARG A 396 25.92 7.24 8.39
C ARG A 396 27.34 7.05 8.96
N GLU A 397 27.86 8.01 9.72
CA GLU A 397 29.20 7.91 10.32
C GLU A 397 29.23 6.87 11.45
N VAL A 398 28.15 6.79 12.23
CA VAL A 398 27.97 5.77 13.26
C VAL A 398 27.93 4.38 12.62
N LEU A 399 27.12 4.20 11.57
CA LEU A 399 27.05 2.95 10.81
C LEU A 399 28.43 2.54 10.28
N GLN A 400 29.17 3.46 9.67
CA GLN A 400 30.53 3.18 9.19
C GLN A 400 31.47 2.73 10.32
N SER A 401 31.37 3.33 11.51
CA SER A 401 32.17 2.96 12.67
C SER A 401 31.84 1.55 13.18
N ILE A 402 30.56 1.21 13.25
CA ILE A 402 30.09 -0.12 13.67
C ILE A 402 30.42 -1.20 12.64
N ILE A 403 30.23 -0.91 11.35
CA ILE A 403 30.56 -1.84 10.26
C ILE A 403 32.07 -2.14 10.23
N LYS A 404 32.90 -1.13 10.47
CA LYS A 404 34.36 -1.29 10.56
C LYS A 404 34.79 -2.10 11.79
N ALA A 405 34.02 -2.05 12.87
CA ALA A 405 34.28 -2.82 14.08
C ALA A 405 34.02 -4.33 13.91
N ASP A 406 33.26 -4.72 12.87
CA ASP A 406 32.93 -6.11 12.52
C ASP A 406 32.41 -6.90 13.73
N LEU A 407 31.23 -6.53 14.21
CA LEU A 407 30.61 -7.15 15.39
C LEU A 407 30.07 -8.57 15.14
N GLY A 408 30.38 -9.19 13.98
CA GLY A 408 29.87 -10.51 13.61
C GLY A 408 28.37 -10.53 13.27
N VAL A 409 27.79 -9.38 12.91
CA VAL A 409 26.39 -9.24 12.48
C VAL A 409 26.30 -9.13 10.96
N ARG A 410 25.16 -9.49 10.37
CA ARG A 410 24.93 -9.32 8.93
C ARG A 410 24.33 -7.97 8.58
N PHE A 411 23.49 -7.44 9.47
CA PHE A 411 22.79 -6.18 9.27
C PHE A 411 22.96 -5.28 10.48
N VAL A 412 23.21 -3.99 10.22
CA VAL A 412 23.14 -2.92 11.21
C VAL A 412 22.21 -1.84 10.68
N VAL A 413 21.14 -1.54 11.41
CA VAL A 413 20.14 -0.54 10.99
C VAL A 413 20.09 0.59 12.01
N ALA A 414 20.35 1.80 11.55
CA ALA A 414 20.18 2.99 12.35
C ALA A 414 18.76 3.52 12.22
N VAL A 415 18.07 3.72 13.35
CA VAL A 415 16.73 4.32 13.42
C VAL A 415 16.75 5.55 14.32
N SER A 416 15.78 6.44 14.12
CA SER A 416 15.68 7.67 14.91
C SER A 416 15.08 7.46 16.31
N PRO A 417 15.29 8.39 17.26
CA PRO A 417 14.82 8.27 18.64
C PRO A 417 13.29 8.13 18.82
N ASP A 418 12.49 8.50 17.82
CA ASP A 418 11.04 8.34 17.82
C ASP A 418 10.56 6.91 17.49
N VAL A 419 11.49 6.01 17.14
CA VAL A 419 11.22 4.60 16.88
C VAL A 419 11.32 3.80 18.18
N VAL A 420 10.21 3.19 18.57
CA VAL A 420 10.09 2.28 19.71
C VAL A 420 10.58 0.91 19.30
N ILE A 421 11.87 0.63 19.50
CA ILE A 421 12.53 -0.63 19.06
C ILE A 421 11.98 -1.90 19.74
N ASP A 422 11.19 -1.76 20.81
CA ASP A 422 10.51 -2.87 21.49
C ASP A 422 9.16 -3.25 20.91
N ASP A 423 8.60 -2.39 20.06
CA ASP A 423 7.39 -2.64 19.31
C ASP A 423 7.76 -3.06 17.88
N GLN A 424 7.44 -4.30 17.49
CA GLN A 424 7.80 -4.84 16.19
C GLN A 424 7.16 -4.06 15.03
N GLU A 425 5.91 -3.63 15.18
CA GLU A 425 5.20 -2.88 14.12
C GLU A 425 5.78 -1.47 14.00
N ASN A 426 6.08 -0.83 15.13
CA ASN A 426 6.75 0.46 15.12
C ASN A 426 8.16 0.41 14.55
N LEU A 427 8.90 -0.65 14.85
CA LEU A 427 10.23 -0.89 14.31
C LEU A 427 10.20 -1.11 12.80
N GLN A 428 9.25 -1.93 12.31
CA GLN A 428 9.04 -2.12 10.87
C GLN A 428 8.72 -0.80 10.18
N TRP A 429 7.85 0.02 10.77
CA TRP A 429 7.55 1.36 10.27
C TRP A 429 8.80 2.23 10.19
N GLY A 430 9.51 2.37 11.31
CA GLY A 430 10.71 3.20 11.41
C GLY A 430 11.82 2.80 10.44
N ILE A 431 11.95 1.50 10.15
CA ILE A 431 12.91 0.99 9.17
C ILE A 431 12.40 1.23 7.75
N PHE A 432 11.29 0.58 7.36
CA PHE A 432 10.94 0.42 5.95
C PHE A 432 10.28 1.63 5.29
N THR A 433 9.84 2.63 6.06
CA THR A 433 9.28 3.88 5.49
C THR A 433 10.30 5.04 5.41
N ARG A 434 11.55 4.86 5.87
CA ARG A 434 12.51 5.97 6.02
C ARG A 434 13.84 5.81 5.29
N PHE A 435 14.01 4.73 4.54
CA PHE A 435 15.20 4.55 3.72
C PHE A 435 14.86 4.32 2.24
N ASP A 436 15.73 4.86 1.39
CA ASP A 436 15.87 4.53 -0.02
C ASP A 436 17.10 3.61 -0.18
N PRO A 437 16.95 2.36 -0.66
CA PRO A 437 18.07 1.41 -0.75
C PRO A 437 19.36 1.94 -1.38
N ALA A 438 19.26 2.67 -2.50
CA ALA A 438 20.44 3.14 -3.23
C ALA A 438 21.11 4.33 -2.55
N ARG A 439 20.34 5.18 -1.89
CA ARG A 439 20.90 6.32 -1.16
C ARG A 439 21.44 5.92 0.21
N ASP A 440 20.75 5.04 0.93
CA ASP A 440 20.87 4.93 2.39
C ASP A 440 21.56 3.66 2.89
N MET A 441 21.82 2.70 1.99
CA MET A 441 22.62 1.53 2.34
C MET A 441 24.12 1.83 2.28
N VAL A 442 24.86 1.22 3.20
CA VAL A 442 26.34 1.22 3.25
C VAL A 442 26.83 -0.19 3.47
N PHE A 443 28.06 -0.50 3.03
CA PHE A 443 28.61 -1.85 3.05
C PHE A 443 30.02 -1.84 3.65
N SER A 444 30.43 -2.96 4.25
CA SER A 444 31.84 -3.13 4.70
C SER A 444 32.82 -2.95 3.54
N GLU A 445 32.50 -3.52 2.38
CA GLU A 445 33.29 -3.41 1.17
C GLU A 445 32.38 -3.19 -0.05
N GLN A 446 32.81 -2.28 -0.92
CA GLN A 446 32.17 -2.04 -2.22
C GLN A 446 33.25 -1.92 -3.29
N THR A 447 33.20 -2.79 -4.30
CA THR A 447 34.13 -2.80 -5.43
C THR A 447 33.37 -2.93 -6.75
N PHE A 448 34.07 -2.80 -7.88
CA PHE A 448 33.54 -3.10 -9.20
C PHE A 448 34.31 -4.27 -9.81
N VAL A 449 33.58 -5.29 -10.27
CA VAL A 449 34.11 -6.38 -11.09
C VAL A 449 33.58 -6.21 -12.50
N GLY A 450 34.38 -5.62 -13.38
CA GLY A 450 33.89 -5.08 -14.66
C GLY A 450 32.87 -3.96 -14.42
N ALA A 451 31.68 -4.06 -15.03
CA ALA A 451 30.59 -3.11 -14.82
C ALA A 451 29.65 -3.50 -13.66
N ARG A 452 29.87 -4.64 -12.99
CA ARG A 452 29.05 -5.11 -11.87
C ARG A 452 29.55 -4.50 -10.56
N PRO A 453 28.73 -3.75 -9.81
CA PRO A 453 29.04 -3.42 -8.42
C PRO A 453 28.97 -4.70 -7.58
N VAL A 454 29.96 -4.89 -6.70
CA VAL A 454 30.03 -6.01 -5.77
C VAL A 454 30.10 -5.46 -4.35
N TYR A 455 29.24 -6.00 -3.49
CA TYR A 455 29.10 -5.59 -2.09
C TYR A 455 29.43 -6.80 -1.21
N ARG A 456 30.22 -6.61 -0.14
CA ARG A 456 30.58 -7.70 0.79
C ARG A 456 30.46 -7.27 2.23
N GLY A 457 30.37 -8.27 3.11
CA GLY A 457 30.40 -8.11 4.56
C GLY A 457 29.09 -7.64 5.17
N THR A 458 29.19 -6.78 6.17
CA THR A 458 28.03 -6.26 6.91
C THR A 458 27.29 -5.21 6.09
N VAL A 459 25.96 -5.29 6.08
CA VAL A 459 25.07 -4.33 5.43
C VAL A 459 24.56 -3.32 6.47
N GLY A 460 24.90 -2.05 6.28
CA GLY A 460 24.34 -0.94 7.04
C GLY A 460 23.15 -0.31 6.35
N ILE A 461 22.11 0.06 7.10
CA ILE A 461 20.94 0.79 6.58
C ILE A 461 20.70 2.02 7.45
N ASP A 462 20.74 3.20 6.83
CA ASP A 462 20.33 4.45 7.48
C ASP A 462 18.81 4.67 7.30
N ALA A 463 18.02 4.24 8.28
CA ALA A 463 16.58 4.50 8.36
C ALA A 463 16.25 5.67 9.31
N THR A 464 17.21 6.55 9.58
CA THR A 464 16.98 7.75 10.39
C THR A 464 16.29 8.86 9.59
N TRP A 465 15.78 9.85 10.33
CA TRP A 465 15.31 11.12 9.81
C TRP A 465 16.36 11.81 8.94
N LYS A 466 15.89 12.33 7.81
CA LYS A 466 16.71 13.08 6.86
C LYS A 466 16.05 14.43 6.59
N GLU A 467 16.86 15.43 6.29
CA GLU A 467 16.37 16.74 5.88
C GLU A 467 15.46 16.60 4.64
N GLY A 468 14.32 17.28 4.67
CA GLY A 468 13.30 17.22 3.61
C GLY A 468 12.28 16.09 3.74
N TYR A 469 12.41 15.20 4.73
CA TYR A 469 11.34 14.24 5.02
C TYR A 469 10.13 14.94 5.68
N PRO A 470 8.90 14.60 5.30
CA PRO A 470 7.70 15.14 5.92
C PRO A 470 7.57 14.64 7.35
N ALA A 471 7.08 15.48 8.27
CA ALA A 471 6.93 15.15 9.68
C ALA A 471 6.03 13.91 9.91
N PRO A 472 6.29 13.13 10.99
CA PRO A 472 5.45 11.98 11.32
C PRO A 472 4.11 12.48 11.87
N LEU A 473 3.05 11.69 11.68
CA LEU A 473 1.73 12.02 12.17
C LEU A 473 1.67 11.89 13.70
N VAL A 474 1.23 12.97 14.33
CA VAL A 474 1.00 13.05 15.77
C VAL A 474 -0.36 13.66 16.01
N MET A 475 -1.18 12.99 16.81
CA MET A 475 -2.47 13.51 17.23
C MET A 475 -2.30 14.48 18.40
N ASP A 476 -3.18 15.48 18.49
CA ASP A 476 -3.22 16.38 19.63
C ASP A 476 -3.59 15.60 20.91
N GLU A 477 -2.79 15.75 21.98
CA GLU A 477 -3.01 15.03 23.24
C GLU A 477 -4.40 15.26 23.85
N SER A 478 -4.98 16.45 23.66
CA SER A 478 -6.31 16.76 24.17
C SER A 478 -7.39 15.94 23.44
N ILE A 479 -7.19 15.67 22.15
CA ILE A 479 -8.07 14.80 21.35
C ILE A 479 -7.92 13.35 21.79
N VAL A 480 -6.69 12.87 21.99
CA VAL A 480 -6.44 11.50 22.52
C VAL A 480 -7.16 11.30 23.85
N LYS A 481 -6.93 12.21 24.82
CA LYS A 481 -7.57 12.17 26.15
C LYS A 481 -9.10 12.28 26.06
N LEU A 482 -9.63 13.04 25.09
CA LEU A 482 -11.07 13.15 24.85
C LEU A 482 -11.66 11.82 24.37
N VAL A 483 -11.03 11.17 23.39
CA VAL A 483 -11.48 9.87 22.87
C VAL A 483 -11.42 8.81 23.95
N ASP A 484 -10.31 8.70 24.69
CA ASP A 484 -10.15 7.73 25.78
C ASP A 484 -11.25 7.86 26.83
N ARG A 485 -11.56 9.10 27.24
CA ARG A 485 -12.63 9.36 28.21
C ARG A 485 -14.00 8.95 27.68
N ARG A 486 -14.29 9.25 26.41
CA ARG A 486 -15.60 8.99 25.80
C ARG A 486 -15.78 7.56 25.29
N TRP A 487 -14.72 6.76 25.21
CA TRP A 487 -14.79 5.40 24.67
C TRP A 487 -15.88 4.56 25.33
N SER A 488 -16.02 4.68 26.66
CA SER A 488 -17.05 4.01 27.47
C SER A 488 -18.49 4.50 27.22
N GLU A 489 -18.68 5.64 26.55
CA GLU A 489 -20.00 6.19 26.20
C GLU A 489 -20.59 5.53 24.95
N TYR A 490 -19.74 5.10 24.01
CA TYR A 490 -20.16 4.60 22.68
C TYR A 490 -20.46 3.10 22.65
N TRP A 491 -19.90 2.32 23.58
CA TRP A 491 -19.97 0.87 23.59
C TRP A 491 -20.60 0.32 24.89
N LYS A 492 -21.84 0.74 25.18
CA LYS A 492 -22.65 0.18 26.27
C LYS A 492 -23.58 -0.94 25.81
#